data_AF-A0A1H2IVI8-F1
#
_entry.id   AF-A0A1H2IVI8-F1
#
_cell.length_a   1.000
_cell.length_b   1.000
_cell.length_c   1.000
_cell.angle_alpha   90.00
_cell.angle_beta   90.00
_cell.angle_gamma   90.00
#
_symmetry.space_group_name_H-M   'P 1'
#
loop_
_entity.id
_entity.type
_entity.pdbx_description
1 polymer ?
#
loop_
_entity_poly.entity_id
_entity_poly.type
_entity_poly.pdbx_seq_one_letter_code
_entity_poly.pdbx_strand_id
1 'polypeptide(L)'
;MTRNLPIRPVTRSAFDEQGFAGTIEALVAQTQRLYLADQVPWVVGYSGGKDSTAVLQLVWMALAGLAPEERIKPVHVISTDTLVENPVVAAWVAHSLEVLQGAAEREGLPIRPHRLTPAVADTFWVNLIGRGYPAPRPKFRWCTERLKIKPSNAFIRDMVRAHGEAILVLGTRKAESSGRSHRMTALEARRVRDLLSPNGSLPNCLVYSPVENWSNDDVWTFLMQRPNPWGYSNKELLTMYQGASPDGECPLVVDASTPSCGDSRFGCWTCTLVEQDKSMAAMIQNDDEKEWMLPLLELRNELDVADDRHLRDFRRMNGSVQLFNGKSIPGPYTQESRERWLRRLLEAQAWIRRNGPDYVRSLHLVTVAELEEIRRLWVVEKHEFEDNLPSLYEAAIGEPYPGRPLDEHMPLGPETVDVLREVIGDDRLHFEMVRELLDVEQRHRTQARRAGLFESLEKAMRRGFFEDEADATARAEQRKAAMERTPAEDEPDPIDLADGYVRRVDAGANT
;
A
#
# COMPACT_ATOMS: atom_id res chain seq x y z
N MET A 1 -44.25 3.14 -11.17
CA MET A 1 -43.86 3.19 -12.59
C MET A 1 -42.42 3.66 -12.69
N THR A 2 -41.48 2.72 -12.66
CA THR A 2 -40.05 2.97 -12.88
C THR A 2 -39.88 3.30 -14.36
N ARG A 3 -39.55 4.55 -14.68
CA ARG A 3 -39.17 4.96 -16.03
C ARG A 3 -37.79 4.35 -16.33
N ASN A 4 -37.79 3.19 -16.98
CA ASN A 4 -36.63 2.70 -17.70
C ASN A 4 -36.42 3.62 -18.92
N LEU A 5 -35.61 4.67 -18.73
CA LEU A 5 -34.99 5.34 -19.86
C LEU A 5 -33.79 4.48 -20.27
N PRO A 6 -33.75 3.93 -21.49
CA PRO A 6 -32.56 3.26 -22.00
C PRO A 6 -31.53 4.35 -22.27
N ILE A 7 -30.66 4.62 -21.29
CA ILE A 7 -29.44 5.38 -21.54
C ILE A 7 -28.55 4.43 -22.34
N ARG A 8 -28.64 4.49 -23.68
CA ARG A 8 -27.51 4.07 -24.52
C ARG A 8 -26.47 5.19 -24.41
N PRO A 9 -25.31 4.99 -23.76
CA PRO A 9 -24.26 5.98 -23.83
C PRO A 9 -23.75 5.97 -25.27
N VAL A 10 -24.15 6.96 -26.06
CA VAL A 10 -23.37 7.31 -27.25
C VAL A 10 -22.12 7.98 -26.68
N THR A 11 -21.07 7.21 -26.45
CA THR A 11 -19.76 7.75 -26.07
C THR A 11 -19.22 8.47 -27.29
N ARG A 12 -19.50 9.78 -27.36
CA ARG A 12 -18.88 10.68 -28.32
C ARG A 12 -17.37 10.60 -28.09
N SER A 13 -16.62 10.20 -29.12
CA SER A 13 -15.17 10.11 -29.04
C SER A 13 -14.60 11.51 -28.84
N ALA A 14 -13.48 11.61 -28.13
CA ALA A 14 -12.73 12.87 -28.01
C ALA A 14 -12.30 13.45 -29.37
N PHE A 15 -12.31 12.63 -30.43
CA PHE A 15 -11.86 13.00 -31.78
C PHE A 15 -13.00 13.36 -32.74
N ASP A 16 -14.27 13.25 -32.33
CA ASP A 16 -15.42 13.42 -33.24
C ASP A 16 -15.55 14.86 -33.81
N GLU A 17 -15.16 15.88 -33.04
CA GLU A 17 -15.39 17.29 -33.43
C GLU A 17 -14.26 17.87 -34.30
N GLN A 18 -13.00 17.65 -33.93
CA GLN A 18 -11.83 18.25 -34.59
C GLN A 18 -11.00 17.23 -35.37
N GLY A 19 -11.44 15.97 -35.40
CA GLY A 19 -10.65 14.85 -35.91
C GLY A 19 -9.49 14.49 -34.99
N PHE A 20 -8.83 13.38 -35.29
CA PHE A 20 -7.68 12.90 -34.50
C PHE A 20 -6.53 13.92 -34.48
N ALA A 21 -6.03 14.33 -35.65
CA ALA A 21 -4.89 15.24 -35.75
C ALA A 21 -5.16 16.60 -35.07
N GLY A 22 -6.31 17.23 -35.36
CA GLY A 22 -6.68 18.52 -34.81
C GLY A 22 -6.81 18.49 -33.29
N THR A 23 -7.42 17.43 -32.73
CA THR A 23 -7.54 17.26 -31.27
C THR A 23 -6.17 17.14 -30.60
N ILE A 24 -5.25 16.36 -31.16
CA ILE A 24 -3.90 16.18 -30.60
C ILE A 24 -3.08 17.48 -30.72
N GLU A 25 -3.14 18.18 -31.86
CA GLU A 25 -2.46 19.47 -32.05
C GLU A 25 -2.99 20.52 -31.06
N ALA A 26 -4.31 20.58 -30.84
CA ALA A 26 -4.92 21.47 -29.87
C ALA A 26 -4.47 21.17 -28.44
N LEU A 27 -4.39 19.88 -28.06
CA LEU A 27 -3.90 19.47 -26.73
C LEU A 27 -2.41 19.76 -26.54
N VAL A 28 -1.60 19.54 -27.57
CA VAL A 28 -0.17 19.89 -27.57
C VAL A 28 0.00 21.40 -27.37
N ALA A 29 -0.71 22.22 -28.15
CA ALA A 29 -0.67 23.68 -28.03
C ALA A 29 -1.19 24.18 -26.67
N GLN A 30 -2.25 23.54 -26.14
CA GLN A 30 -2.74 23.83 -24.78
C GLN A 30 -1.67 23.52 -23.72
N THR A 31 -1.02 22.36 -23.83
CA THR A 31 0.03 21.94 -22.91
C THR A 31 1.23 22.88 -22.97
N GLN A 32 1.65 23.31 -24.17
CA GLN A 32 2.71 24.31 -24.36
C GLN A 32 2.35 25.65 -23.71
N ARG A 33 1.15 26.18 -23.95
CA ARG A 33 0.69 27.43 -23.32
C ARG A 33 0.71 27.35 -21.81
N LEU A 34 0.26 26.24 -21.23
CA LEU A 34 0.29 26.03 -19.79
C LEU A 34 1.72 25.92 -19.25
N TYR A 35 2.61 25.24 -19.97
CA TYR A 35 4.02 25.12 -19.61
C TYR A 35 4.72 26.48 -19.64
N LEU A 36 4.48 27.33 -20.64
CA LEU A 36 5.11 28.65 -20.76
C LEU A 36 4.54 29.73 -19.82
N ALA A 37 3.40 29.46 -19.17
CA ALA A 37 2.70 30.47 -18.38
C ALA A 37 3.40 30.91 -17.09
N ASP A 38 4.30 30.09 -16.54
CA ASP A 38 4.97 30.33 -15.26
C ASP A 38 6.28 29.51 -15.14
N GLN A 39 6.92 29.51 -13.96
CA GLN A 39 8.12 28.71 -13.64
C GLN A 39 7.84 27.55 -12.66
N VAL A 40 6.56 27.22 -12.43
CA VAL A 40 6.14 26.21 -11.45
C VAL A 40 6.51 24.82 -11.96
N PRO A 41 7.27 24.00 -11.18
CA PRO A 41 7.72 22.68 -11.62
C PRO A 41 6.54 21.75 -11.88
N TRP A 42 6.70 20.92 -12.92
CA TRP A 42 5.70 19.90 -13.26
C TRP A 42 6.11 18.55 -12.70
N VAL A 43 5.14 17.82 -12.15
CA VAL A 43 5.27 16.45 -11.67
C VAL A 43 4.29 15.59 -12.45
N VAL A 44 4.76 14.72 -13.33
CA VAL A 44 3.92 13.80 -14.11
C VAL A 44 3.83 12.47 -13.38
N GLY A 45 2.62 12.06 -13.00
CA GLY A 45 2.38 10.75 -12.40
C GLY A 45 2.40 9.66 -13.47
N TYR A 46 3.39 8.76 -13.40
CA TYR A 46 3.62 7.71 -14.39
C TYR A 46 3.55 6.31 -13.77
N SER A 47 2.61 5.48 -14.21
CA SER A 47 2.45 4.10 -13.72
C SER A 47 2.81 3.04 -14.76
N GLY A 48 3.29 3.43 -15.94
CA GLY A 48 3.53 2.54 -17.08
C GLY A 48 2.29 1.94 -17.72
N GLY A 49 1.10 2.27 -17.23
CA GLY A 49 -0.17 1.91 -17.85
C GLY A 49 -0.57 2.88 -18.95
N LYS A 50 -1.52 2.48 -19.79
CA LYS A 50 -1.96 3.20 -21.00
C LYS A 50 -2.25 4.69 -20.77
N ASP A 51 -3.01 5.03 -19.72
CA ASP A 51 -3.47 6.41 -19.49
C ASP A 51 -2.27 7.31 -19.13
N SER A 52 -1.39 6.83 -18.25
CA SER A 52 -0.20 7.56 -17.84
C SER A 52 0.85 7.67 -18.96
N THR A 53 0.96 6.65 -19.81
CA THR A 53 1.80 6.67 -21.01
C THR A 53 1.28 7.71 -22.00
N ALA A 54 -0.03 7.75 -22.26
CA ALA A 54 -0.62 8.73 -23.17
C ALA A 54 -0.39 10.18 -22.69
N VAL A 55 -0.58 10.44 -21.39
CA VAL A 55 -0.30 11.76 -20.80
C VAL A 55 1.17 12.14 -20.95
N LEU A 56 2.09 11.24 -20.63
CA LEU A 56 3.52 11.52 -20.75
C LEU A 56 3.95 11.75 -22.21
N GLN A 57 3.35 11.03 -23.17
CA GLN A 57 3.56 11.26 -24.60
C GLN A 57 3.06 12.63 -25.04
N LEU A 58 1.89 13.07 -24.58
CA LEU A 58 1.38 14.42 -24.86
C LEU A 58 2.30 15.52 -24.30
N VAL A 59 2.79 15.34 -23.06
CA VAL A 59 3.76 16.27 -22.46
C VAL A 59 5.08 16.27 -23.23
N TRP A 60 5.58 15.11 -23.64
CA TRP A 60 6.78 15.01 -24.46
C TRP A 60 6.64 15.75 -25.78
N MET A 61 5.55 15.48 -26.52
CA MET A 61 5.25 16.13 -27.80
C MET A 61 5.19 17.65 -27.66
N ALA A 62 4.56 18.15 -26.58
CA ALA A 62 4.52 19.57 -26.26
C ALA A 62 5.92 20.17 -26.08
N LEU A 63 6.77 19.54 -25.27
CA LEU A 63 8.12 20.06 -24.99
C LEU A 63 9.08 19.91 -26.17
N ALA A 64 9.00 18.81 -26.92
CA ALA A 64 9.79 18.59 -28.12
C ALA A 64 9.46 19.58 -29.23
N GLY A 65 8.20 20.06 -29.30
CA GLY A 65 7.77 21.11 -30.22
C GLY A 65 8.18 22.53 -29.83
N LEU A 66 8.76 22.74 -28.64
CA LEU A 66 9.29 24.04 -28.19
C LEU A 66 10.76 24.20 -28.56
N ALA A 67 11.16 25.45 -28.84
CA ALA A 67 12.57 25.78 -29.01
C ALA A 67 13.37 25.50 -27.71
N PRO A 68 14.66 25.14 -27.77
CA PRO A 68 15.45 24.82 -26.58
C PRO A 68 15.41 25.91 -25.50
N GLU A 69 15.32 27.18 -25.90
CA GLU A 69 15.29 28.35 -25.01
C GLU A 69 13.94 28.51 -24.29
N GLU A 70 12.87 27.95 -24.86
CA GLU A 70 11.50 27.98 -24.31
C GLU A 70 11.26 26.84 -23.30
N ARG A 71 12.21 25.90 -23.17
CA ARG A 71 12.17 24.78 -22.21
C ARG A 71 12.58 25.25 -20.81
N ILE A 72 11.79 26.19 -20.28
CA ILE A 72 12.13 27.06 -19.15
C ILE A 72 12.19 26.37 -17.77
N LYS A 73 11.60 25.18 -17.59
CA LYS A 73 11.49 24.53 -16.27
C LYS A 73 11.57 23.00 -16.33
N PRO A 74 12.00 22.33 -15.24
CA PRO A 74 12.05 20.88 -15.18
C PRO A 74 10.66 20.24 -15.11
N VAL A 75 10.56 19.04 -15.70
CA VAL A 75 9.42 18.13 -15.61
C VAL A 75 9.86 16.84 -14.95
N HIS A 76 9.38 16.59 -13.74
CA HIS A 76 9.70 15.41 -12.96
C HIS A 76 8.68 14.31 -13.25
N VAL A 77 9.11 13.18 -13.79
CA VAL A 77 8.23 12.02 -14.01
C VAL A 77 8.38 11.09 -12.82
N ILE A 78 7.34 10.93 -12.02
CA ILE A 78 7.40 10.08 -10.82
C ILE A 78 6.65 8.78 -11.05
N SER A 79 7.28 7.66 -10.68
CA SER A 79 6.63 6.35 -10.64
C SER A 79 6.82 5.74 -9.26
N THR A 80 5.72 5.35 -8.60
CA THR A 80 5.80 4.73 -7.27
C THR A 80 5.77 3.22 -7.40
N ASP A 81 6.90 2.59 -7.13
CA ASP A 81 7.03 1.15 -7.02
C ASP A 81 6.73 0.72 -5.59
N THR A 82 5.71 -0.13 -5.43
CA THR A 82 5.30 -0.63 -4.11
C THR A 82 6.16 -1.79 -3.60
N LEU A 83 7.11 -2.27 -4.39
CA LEU A 83 7.95 -3.46 -4.16
C LEU A 83 7.17 -4.78 -4.13
N VAL A 84 5.87 -4.73 -4.39
CA VAL A 84 4.97 -5.88 -4.54
C VAL A 84 4.08 -5.76 -5.77
N GLU A 85 4.44 -4.89 -6.73
CA GLU A 85 3.83 -4.86 -8.06
C GLU A 85 4.08 -6.19 -8.78
N ASN A 86 3.19 -6.58 -9.70
CA ASN A 86 3.44 -7.75 -10.56
C ASN A 86 4.85 -7.64 -11.19
N PRO A 87 5.73 -8.66 -11.09
CA PRO A 87 7.13 -8.47 -11.49
C PRO A 87 7.33 -8.19 -12.98
N VAL A 88 6.45 -8.70 -13.87
CA VAL A 88 6.48 -8.38 -15.31
C VAL A 88 6.19 -6.89 -15.54
N VAL A 89 5.20 -6.36 -14.82
CA VAL A 89 4.81 -4.94 -14.88
C VAL A 89 5.89 -4.05 -14.25
N ALA A 90 6.48 -4.48 -13.13
CA ALA A 90 7.57 -3.76 -12.47
C ALA A 90 8.80 -3.65 -13.39
N ALA A 91 9.18 -4.74 -14.06
CA ALA A 91 10.27 -4.75 -15.04
C ALA A 91 9.96 -3.81 -16.23
N TRP A 92 8.72 -3.84 -16.73
CA TRP A 92 8.28 -2.94 -17.80
C TRP A 92 8.37 -1.47 -17.43
N VAL A 93 7.90 -1.10 -16.24
CA VAL A 93 7.98 0.29 -15.76
C VAL A 93 9.43 0.70 -15.56
N ALA A 94 10.27 -0.15 -14.96
CA ALA A 94 11.68 0.13 -14.74
C ALA A 94 12.41 0.39 -16.06
N HIS A 95 12.24 -0.49 -17.05
CA HIS A 95 12.85 -0.32 -18.35
C HIS A 95 12.34 0.95 -19.07
N SER A 96 11.03 1.22 -18.99
CA SER A 96 10.45 2.44 -19.57
C SER A 96 11.09 3.71 -19.00
N LEU A 97 11.34 3.77 -17.68
CA LEU A 97 12.00 4.92 -17.06
C LEU A 97 13.46 5.09 -17.54
N GLU A 98 14.19 3.98 -17.74
CA GLU A 98 15.56 4.00 -18.27
C GLU A 98 15.62 4.53 -19.71
N VAL A 99 14.75 4.03 -20.60
CA VAL A 99 14.73 4.49 -21.99
C VAL A 99 14.19 5.92 -22.11
N LEU A 100 13.25 6.32 -21.24
CA LEU A 100 12.75 7.68 -21.11
C LEU A 100 13.86 8.65 -20.72
N GLN A 101 14.67 8.31 -19.71
CA GLN A 101 15.84 9.10 -19.30
C GLN A 101 16.79 9.30 -20.48
N GLY A 102 17.20 8.20 -21.13
CA GLY A 102 18.16 8.27 -22.24
C GLY A 102 17.63 9.05 -23.43
N ALA A 103 16.34 8.94 -23.76
CA ALA A 103 15.73 9.73 -24.82
C ALA A 103 15.64 11.22 -24.48
N ALA A 104 15.33 11.56 -23.22
CA ALA A 104 15.19 12.95 -22.80
C ALA A 104 16.53 13.68 -22.86
N GLU A 105 17.60 12.99 -22.46
CA GLU A 105 18.98 13.48 -22.57
C GLU A 105 19.41 13.68 -24.02
N ARG A 106 19.11 12.74 -24.92
CA ARG A 106 19.43 12.86 -26.35
C ARG A 106 18.69 14.02 -27.03
N GLU A 107 17.44 14.28 -26.66
CA GLU A 107 16.61 15.34 -27.26
C GLU A 107 16.74 16.69 -26.54
N GLY A 108 17.53 16.76 -25.46
CA GLY A 108 17.71 17.96 -24.65
C GLY A 108 16.40 18.42 -23.99
N LEU A 109 15.54 17.47 -23.59
CA LEU A 109 14.29 17.76 -22.91
C LEU A 109 14.51 17.86 -21.41
N PRO A 110 13.85 18.80 -20.70
CA PRO A 110 14.02 18.98 -19.26
C PRO A 110 13.21 17.94 -18.45
N ILE A 111 13.14 16.70 -18.92
CA ILE A 111 12.37 15.61 -18.32
C ILE A 111 13.30 14.76 -17.46
N ARG A 112 12.91 14.50 -16.20
CA ARG A 112 13.70 13.70 -15.25
C ARG A 112 12.82 12.62 -14.61
N PRO A 113 13.03 11.33 -14.90
CA PRO A 113 12.32 10.26 -14.21
C PRO A 113 12.84 10.02 -12.79
N HIS A 114 11.93 9.63 -11.90
CA HIS A 114 12.18 9.28 -10.50
C HIS A 114 11.36 8.03 -10.16
N ARG A 115 12.05 6.95 -9.80
CA ARG A 115 11.42 5.77 -9.18
C ARG A 115 11.35 5.99 -7.67
N LEU A 116 10.15 6.13 -7.15
CA LEU A 116 9.86 6.30 -5.74
C LEU A 116 9.53 4.93 -5.13
N THR A 117 9.99 4.69 -3.91
CA THR A 117 9.69 3.49 -3.14
C THR A 117 9.19 3.87 -1.74
N PRO A 118 8.39 3.02 -1.07
CA PRO A 118 8.06 3.20 0.33
C PRO A 118 9.31 3.15 1.21
N ALA A 119 9.29 3.90 2.32
CA ALA A 119 10.26 3.70 3.39
C ALA A 119 10.18 2.24 3.89
N VAL A 120 11.31 1.66 4.29
CA VAL A 120 11.40 0.24 4.70
C VAL A 120 10.32 -0.13 5.73
N ALA A 121 10.13 0.71 6.76
CA ALA A 121 9.10 0.51 7.80
C ALA A 121 7.64 0.52 7.29
N ASP A 122 7.40 1.10 6.12
CA ASP A 122 6.10 1.22 5.46
C ASP A 122 5.87 0.14 4.38
N THR A 123 6.88 -0.67 4.04
CA THR A 123 6.78 -1.74 3.03
C THR A 123 5.76 -2.82 3.39
N PHE A 124 5.30 -3.57 2.38
CA PHE A 124 4.24 -4.56 2.54
C PHE A 124 4.64 -5.66 3.52
N TRP A 125 5.82 -6.26 3.34
CA TRP A 125 6.27 -7.37 4.16
C TRP A 125 6.66 -6.96 5.58
N VAL A 126 7.23 -5.77 5.77
CA VAL A 126 7.48 -5.26 7.13
C VAL A 126 6.17 -5.06 7.90
N ASN A 127 5.11 -4.58 7.26
CA ASN A 127 3.82 -4.43 7.92
C ASN A 127 3.11 -5.77 8.15
N LEU A 128 3.09 -6.66 7.15
CA LEU A 128 2.41 -7.96 7.24
C LEU A 128 3.18 -8.97 8.10
N ILE A 129 4.43 -9.25 7.73
CA ILE A 129 5.30 -10.24 8.38
C ILE A 129 5.98 -9.65 9.62
N GLY A 130 6.45 -8.40 9.57
CA GLY A 130 7.12 -7.78 10.71
C GLY A 130 6.12 -7.45 11.84
N ARG A 131 5.17 -6.54 11.56
CA ARG A 131 4.19 -6.07 12.56
C ARG A 131 3.07 -7.07 12.82
N GLY A 132 2.75 -7.93 11.86
CA GLY A 132 1.63 -8.86 11.92
C GLY A 132 0.31 -8.25 11.43
N TYR A 133 0.33 -7.21 10.59
CA TYR A 133 -0.93 -6.67 10.07
C TYR A 133 -1.64 -7.70 9.19
N PRO A 134 -2.96 -7.89 9.34
CA PRO A 134 -3.71 -8.74 8.44
C PRO A 134 -3.62 -8.19 7.01
N ALA A 135 -3.73 -9.08 6.03
CA ALA A 135 -3.77 -8.71 4.62
C ALA A 135 -4.83 -7.60 4.38
N PRO A 136 -4.57 -6.63 3.49
CA PRO A 136 -5.46 -5.48 3.30
C PRO A 136 -6.89 -5.90 2.91
N ARG A 137 -7.89 -5.38 3.62
CA ARG A 137 -9.32 -5.59 3.31
C ARG A 137 -10.02 -4.26 3.04
N PRO A 138 -11.21 -4.23 2.40
CA PRO A 138 -11.90 -2.97 2.09
C PRO A 138 -12.07 -2.01 3.27
N LYS A 139 -12.32 -2.53 4.48
CA LYS A 139 -12.45 -1.73 5.72
C LYS A 139 -11.12 -1.47 6.45
N PHE A 140 -10.02 -2.10 6.02
CA PHE A 140 -8.70 -1.99 6.64
C PHE A 140 -7.61 -1.95 5.55
N ARG A 141 -7.70 -0.93 4.68
CA ARG A 141 -6.82 -0.75 3.53
C ARG A 141 -5.60 0.10 3.88
N TRP A 142 -4.66 -0.49 4.62
CA TRP A 142 -3.43 0.20 5.05
C TRP A 142 -2.39 0.36 3.93
N CYS A 143 -2.41 -0.51 2.91
CA CYS A 143 -1.37 -0.57 1.88
C CYS A 143 -1.34 0.67 0.97
N THR A 144 -2.49 1.24 0.59
CA THR A 144 -2.55 2.34 -0.36
C THR A 144 -1.94 3.63 0.18
N GLU A 145 -2.23 3.95 1.44
CA GLU A 145 -1.62 5.12 2.07
C GLU A 145 -0.10 4.97 2.17
N ARG A 146 0.37 3.83 2.69
CA ARG A 146 1.79 3.60 2.98
C ARG A 146 2.63 3.41 1.72
N LEU A 147 2.18 2.57 0.80
CA LEU A 147 2.97 2.14 -0.35
C LEU A 147 2.86 3.10 -1.53
N LYS A 148 1.72 3.79 -1.73
CA LYS A 148 1.49 4.65 -2.90
C LYS A 148 1.42 6.14 -2.57
N ILE A 149 0.61 6.51 -1.56
CA ILE A 149 0.35 7.93 -1.28
C ILE A 149 1.53 8.61 -0.57
N LYS A 150 2.09 7.99 0.48
CA LYS A 150 3.19 8.60 1.24
C LYS A 150 4.43 8.90 0.39
N PRO A 151 4.95 7.98 -0.45
CA PRO A 151 6.15 8.26 -1.24
C PRO A 151 5.93 9.40 -2.25
N SER A 152 4.81 9.36 -2.98
CA SER A 152 4.44 10.43 -3.90
C SER A 152 4.25 11.77 -3.19
N ASN A 153 3.54 11.79 -2.06
CA ASN A 153 3.29 13.02 -1.30
C ASN A 153 4.55 13.57 -0.64
N ALA A 154 5.53 12.74 -0.30
CA ALA A 154 6.83 13.20 0.21
C ALA A 154 7.56 13.99 -0.90
N PHE A 155 7.68 13.39 -2.09
CA PHE A 155 8.30 14.04 -3.25
C PHE A 155 7.61 15.36 -3.61
N ILE A 156 6.27 15.37 -3.72
CA ILE A 156 5.52 16.59 -4.07
C ILE A 156 5.66 17.65 -2.98
N ARG A 157 5.66 17.28 -1.69
CA ARG A 157 5.86 18.23 -0.59
C ARG A 157 7.24 18.87 -0.63
N ASP A 158 8.27 18.12 -1.01
CA ASP A 158 9.62 18.68 -1.16
C ASP A 158 9.70 19.66 -2.34
N MET A 159 9.00 19.38 -3.45
CA MET A 159 8.87 20.33 -4.57
C MET A 159 8.14 21.61 -4.16
N VAL A 160 6.99 21.48 -3.46
CA VAL A 160 6.25 22.64 -2.95
C VAL A 160 7.07 23.45 -1.95
N ARG A 161 7.87 22.78 -1.09
CA ARG A 161 8.76 23.48 -0.14
C ARG A 161 9.87 24.25 -0.86
N ALA A 162 10.42 23.70 -1.95
CA ALA A 162 11.52 24.32 -2.69
C ALA A 162 11.06 25.43 -3.65
N HIS A 163 9.86 25.30 -4.24
CA HIS A 163 9.39 26.18 -5.33
C HIS A 163 8.11 26.97 -5.01
N GLY A 164 7.50 26.75 -3.84
CA GLY A 164 6.25 27.40 -3.40
C GLY A 164 4.97 26.75 -3.93
N GLU A 165 5.00 26.19 -5.15
CA GLU A 165 3.88 25.50 -5.81
C GLU A 165 4.39 24.32 -6.66
N ALA A 166 3.53 23.36 -6.99
CA ALA A 166 3.79 22.31 -7.97
C ALA A 166 2.55 22.00 -8.82
N ILE A 167 2.73 21.70 -10.11
CA ILE A 167 1.67 21.23 -11.02
C ILE A 167 1.80 19.72 -11.20
N LEU A 168 0.82 18.96 -10.72
CA LEU A 168 0.71 17.51 -10.85
C LEU A 168 -0.08 17.15 -12.10
N VAL A 169 0.54 16.50 -13.08
CA VAL A 169 -0.08 16.07 -14.33
C VAL A 169 -0.50 14.59 -14.20
N LEU A 170 -1.79 14.30 -14.38
CA LEU A 170 -2.36 12.95 -14.17
C LEU A 170 -3.25 12.48 -15.33
N GLY A 171 -3.19 11.18 -15.63
CA GLY A 171 -4.06 10.51 -16.59
C GLY A 171 -5.45 10.11 -16.08
N THR A 172 -6.02 10.86 -15.12
CA THR A 172 -7.35 10.55 -14.58
C THR A 172 -8.46 10.93 -15.57
N ARG A 173 -9.45 10.06 -15.77
CA ARG A 173 -10.57 10.30 -16.71
C ARG A 173 -11.94 10.24 -16.06
N LYS A 174 -12.87 11.10 -16.53
CA LYS A 174 -14.28 11.09 -16.10
C LYS A 174 -14.99 9.78 -16.47
N ALA A 175 -14.57 9.16 -17.57
CA ALA A 175 -15.12 7.89 -18.04
C ALA A 175 -14.68 6.66 -17.22
N GLU A 176 -13.77 6.78 -16.24
CA GLU A 176 -13.32 5.63 -15.44
C GLU A 176 -14.37 5.10 -14.44
N SER A 177 -15.18 6.00 -13.85
CA SER A 177 -16.32 5.62 -13.00
C SER A 177 -17.22 6.80 -12.69
N SER A 178 -18.48 6.54 -12.34
CA SER A 178 -19.43 7.57 -11.89
C SER A 178 -18.90 8.37 -10.70
N GLY A 179 -18.26 7.70 -9.74
CA GLY A 179 -17.64 8.35 -8.58
C GLY A 179 -16.45 9.24 -8.95
N ARG A 180 -15.63 8.83 -9.93
CA ARG A 180 -14.54 9.68 -10.45
C ARG A 180 -15.07 10.89 -11.19
N SER A 181 -16.08 10.71 -12.04
CA SER A 181 -16.75 11.80 -12.75
C SER A 181 -17.26 12.87 -11.77
N HIS A 182 -18.05 12.48 -10.76
CA HIS A 182 -18.56 13.43 -9.76
C HIS A 182 -17.44 14.18 -9.03
N ARG A 183 -16.38 13.48 -8.63
CA ARG A 183 -15.25 14.09 -7.91
C ARG A 183 -14.48 15.06 -8.80
N MET A 184 -14.22 14.69 -10.06
CA MET A 184 -13.52 15.54 -11.01
C MET A 184 -14.32 16.79 -11.33
N THR A 185 -15.63 16.67 -11.60
CA THR A 185 -16.51 17.81 -11.84
C THR A 185 -16.59 18.76 -10.63
N ALA A 186 -16.62 18.22 -9.41
CA ALA A 186 -16.61 19.04 -8.20
C ALA A 186 -15.29 19.81 -8.00
N LEU A 187 -14.16 19.24 -8.40
CA LEU A 187 -12.84 19.90 -8.35
C LEU A 187 -12.67 20.91 -9.49
N GLU A 188 -13.21 20.60 -10.67
CA GLU A 188 -13.26 21.49 -11.83
C GLU A 188 -14.01 22.79 -11.51
N ALA A 189 -15.13 22.71 -10.78
CA ALA A 189 -15.87 23.89 -10.31
C ALA A 189 -15.08 24.78 -9.33
N ARG A 190 -13.93 24.31 -8.81
CA ARG A 190 -13.04 25.04 -7.89
C ARG A 190 -11.74 25.52 -8.58
N ARG A 191 -11.65 25.43 -9.90
CA ARG A 191 -10.50 25.91 -10.67
C ARG A 191 -10.37 27.43 -10.51
N VAL A 192 -9.22 27.88 -9.98
CA VAL A 192 -8.85 29.31 -9.95
C VAL A 192 -8.12 29.71 -11.22
N ARG A 193 -7.36 28.78 -11.79
CA ARG A 193 -6.69 28.88 -13.08
C ARG A 193 -7.35 27.91 -14.05
N ASP A 194 -7.60 28.34 -15.28
CA ASP A 194 -8.18 27.47 -16.29
C ASP A 194 -7.32 26.20 -16.46
N LEU A 195 -7.96 25.05 -16.64
CA LEU A 195 -7.35 23.70 -16.73
C LEU A 195 -6.69 23.14 -15.45
N LEU A 196 -6.54 23.93 -14.38
CA LEU A 196 -5.81 23.55 -13.16
C LEU A 196 -6.74 23.40 -11.96
N SER A 197 -7.06 22.16 -11.61
CA SER A 197 -7.90 21.83 -10.46
C SER A 197 -7.09 21.81 -9.15
N PRO A 198 -7.63 22.24 -8.00
CA PRO A 198 -6.92 22.13 -6.73
C PRO A 198 -6.77 20.67 -6.29
N ASN A 199 -5.64 20.34 -5.64
CA ASN A 199 -5.46 19.05 -4.99
C ASN A 199 -6.08 19.07 -3.58
N GLY A 200 -6.98 18.10 -3.29
CA GLY A 200 -7.67 18.04 -1.99
C GLY A 200 -6.80 17.61 -0.80
N SER A 201 -5.60 17.09 -1.02
CA SER A 201 -4.72 16.54 0.03
C SER A 201 -3.37 17.25 0.16
N LEU A 202 -2.97 18.02 -0.86
CA LEU A 202 -1.68 18.69 -0.93
C LEU A 202 -1.93 20.18 -1.17
N PRO A 203 -1.80 21.03 -0.14
CA PRO A 203 -1.83 22.49 -0.31
C PRO A 203 -0.77 22.94 -1.33
N ASN A 204 -1.08 23.97 -2.12
CA ASN A 204 -0.22 24.51 -3.18
C ASN A 204 0.22 23.47 -4.23
N CYS A 205 -0.63 22.47 -4.47
CA CYS A 205 -0.50 21.55 -5.59
C CYS A 205 -1.74 21.65 -6.48
N LEU A 206 -1.52 22.01 -7.74
CA LEU A 206 -2.55 22.08 -8.77
C LEU A 206 -2.49 20.83 -9.65
N VAL A 207 -3.62 20.38 -10.18
CA VAL A 207 -3.75 19.16 -10.97
C VAL A 207 -4.14 19.51 -12.40
N TYR A 208 -3.34 19.04 -13.34
CA TYR A 208 -3.63 19.10 -14.78
C TYR A 208 -3.97 17.69 -15.31
N SER A 209 -5.13 17.55 -15.96
CA SER A 209 -5.61 16.25 -16.47
C SER A 209 -5.91 16.35 -17.97
N PRO A 210 -4.89 16.27 -18.85
CA PRO A 210 -5.05 16.54 -20.29
C PRO A 210 -6.02 15.58 -21.00
N VAL A 211 -6.19 14.36 -20.49
CA VAL A 211 -7.04 13.32 -21.07
C VAL A 211 -8.36 13.13 -20.30
N GLU A 212 -8.77 14.09 -19.47
CA GLU A 212 -9.92 13.93 -18.55
C GLU A 212 -11.24 13.54 -19.23
N ASN A 213 -11.42 13.94 -20.49
CA ASN A 213 -12.62 13.69 -21.29
C ASN A 213 -12.46 12.53 -22.29
N TRP A 214 -11.34 11.80 -22.26
CA TRP A 214 -11.09 10.66 -23.16
C TRP A 214 -11.80 9.39 -22.68
N SER A 215 -12.34 8.63 -23.63
CA SER A 215 -12.77 7.25 -23.41
C SER A 215 -11.58 6.29 -23.37
N ASN A 216 -11.85 5.01 -23.13
CA ASN A 216 -10.81 3.98 -23.17
C ASN A 216 -10.25 3.80 -24.60
N ASP A 217 -11.14 3.81 -25.58
CA ASP A 217 -10.80 3.65 -26.99
C ASP A 217 -10.03 4.87 -27.52
N ASP A 218 -10.33 6.07 -27.02
CA ASP A 218 -9.59 7.27 -27.41
C ASP A 218 -8.11 7.17 -27.00
N VAL A 219 -7.84 6.67 -25.80
CA VAL A 219 -6.47 6.46 -25.28
C VAL A 219 -5.72 5.46 -26.16
N TRP A 220 -6.31 4.31 -26.47
CA TRP A 220 -5.66 3.32 -27.31
C TRP A 220 -5.49 3.78 -28.75
N THR A 221 -6.49 4.47 -29.30
CA THR A 221 -6.42 5.09 -30.63
C THR A 221 -5.23 6.02 -30.71
N PHE A 222 -5.03 6.87 -29.69
CA PHE A 222 -3.85 7.71 -29.60
C PHE A 222 -2.54 6.92 -29.53
N LEU A 223 -2.43 5.96 -28.62
CA LEU A 223 -1.22 5.15 -28.44
C LEU A 223 -0.87 4.32 -29.69
N MET A 224 -1.86 3.87 -30.47
CA MET A 224 -1.64 3.08 -31.68
C MET A 224 -1.30 3.94 -32.89
N GLN A 225 -1.82 5.17 -32.97
CA GLN A 225 -1.56 6.08 -34.08
C GLN A 225 -0.32 6.96 -33.89
N ARG A 226 0.11 7.20 -32.64
CA ARG A 226 1.32 7.97 -32.33
C ARG A 226 2.40 7.06 -31.75
N PRO A 227 3.61 7.03 -32.33
CA PRO A 227 4.70 6.26 -31.78
C PRO A 227 5.12 6.84 -30.43
N ASN A 228 5.61 5.98 -29.56
CA ASN A 228 6.18 6.40 -28.30
C ASN A 228 7.50 7.16 -28.55
N PRO A 229 7.62 8.44 -28.15
CA PRO A 229 8.77 9.25 -28.49
C PRO A 229 10.06 8.82 -27.78
N TRP A 230 9.99 8.15 -26.63
CA TRP A 230 11.18 7.58 -25.99
C TRP A 230 11.53 6.15 -26.47
N GLY A 231 10.85 5.66 -27.51
CA GLY A 231 11.20 4.43 -28.20
C GLY A 231 10.66 3.13 -27.57
N TYR A 232 9.85 3.21 -26.51
CA TYR A 232 9.26 2.02 -25.89
C TYR A 232 7.91 1.64 -26.50
N SER A 233 7.78 0.45 -27.09
CA SER A 233 6.68 0.13 -28.00
C SER A 233 5.30 0.19 -27.34
N ASN A 234 4.43 1.08 -27.86
CA ASN A 234 3.02 1.09 -27.47
C ASN A 234 2.31 -0.22 -27.85
N LYS A 235 2.80 -0.94 -28.87
CA LYS A 235 2.26 -2.24 -29.27
C LYS A 235 2.58 -3.32 -28.24
N GLU A 236 3.79 -3.32 -27.69
CA GLU A 236 4.16 -4.25 -26.60
C GLU A 236 3.35 -3.96 -25.33
N LEU A 237 3.05 -2.68 -25.05
CA LEU A 237 2.12 -2.31 -23.98
C LEU A 237 0.74 -2.94 -24.22
N LEU A 238 0.21 -2.82 -25.45
CA LEU A 238 -1.05 -3.45 -25.81
C LEU A 238 -1.00 -4.97 -25.67
N THR A 239 0.09 -5.62 -26.10
CA THR A 239 0.30 -7.06 -25.94
C THR A 239 0.32 -7.47 -24.46
N MET A 240 0.90 -6.67 -23.57
CA MET A 240 0.83 -6.92 -22.13
C MET A 240 -0.62 -6.88 -21.61
N TYR A 241 -1.42 -5.91 -22.06
CA TYR A 241 -2.85 -5.83 -21.71
C TYR A 241 -3.64 -7.00 -22.29
N GLN A 242 -3.32 -7.46 -23.51
CA GLN A 242 -3.92 -8.64 -24.14
C GLN A 242 -3.62 -9.92 -23.34
N GLY A 243 -2.36 -10.15 -22.99
CA GLY A 243 -1.96 -11.33 -22.22
C GLY A 243 -2.55 -11.38 -20.81
N ALA A 244 -2.97 -10.24 -20.26
CA ALA A 244 -3.64 -10.14 -18.97
C ALA A 244 -5.18 -10.17 -19.03
N SER A 245 -5.73 -10.39 -20.22
CA SER A 245 -7.17 -10.57 -20.44
C SER A 245 -7.53 -12.06 -20.51
N PRO A 246 -8.64 -12.50 -19.89
CA PRO A 246 -9.03 -13.92 -19.86
C PRO A 246 -9.17 -14.57 -21.24
N ASP A 247 -9.62 -13.81 -22.24
CA ASP A 247 -9.89 -14.32 -23.58
C ASP A 247 -8.65 -14.25 -24.51
N GLY A 248 -7.51 -13.75 -24.02
CA GLY A 248 -6.27 -13.56 -24.82
C GLY A 248 -6.39 -12.54 -25.97
N GLU A 249 -7.60 -12.04 -26.24
CA GLU A 249 -7.90 -11.09 -27.30
C GLU A 249 -8.10 -9.66 -26.74
N CYS A 250 -7.61 -8.67 -27.50
CA CYS A 250 -8.09 -7.30 -27.40
C CYS A 250 -8.81 -6.99 -28.71
N PRO A 251 -10.16 -7.00 -28.72
CA PRO A 251 -10.87 -6.35 -29.79
C PRO A 251 -10.59 -4.85 -29.64
N LEU A 252 -9.68 -4.31 -30.46
CA LEU A 252 -9.70 -2.88 -30.76
C LEU A 252 -11.01 -2.66 -31.51
N VAL A 253 -11.99 -2.17 -30.77
CA VAL A 253 -13.40 -2.23 -31.14
C VAL A 253 -13.66 -1.47 -32.45
N VAL A 254 -14.25 -2.15 -33.42
CA VAL A 254 -14.85 -1.55 -34.64
C VAL A 254 -16.35 -1.28 -34.44
N ASP A 255 -16.95 -1.75 -33.33
CA ASP A 255 -18.39 -1.69 -33.02
C ASP A 255 -18.69 -1.58 -31.50
N ALA A 256 -19.52 -0.61 -31.10
CA ALA A 256 -19.96 -0.31 -29.72
C ALA A 256 -20.50 -1.48 -28.86
N SER A 257 -20.73 -2.67 -29.42
CA SER A 257 -21.20 -3.87 -28.71
C SER A 257 -20.09 -4.72 -28.10
N THR A 258 -18.83 -4.52 -28.51
CA THR A 258 -17.69 -5.32 -28.05
C THR A 258 -16.97 -4.65 -26.88
N PRO A 259 -16.72 -5.34 -25.74
CA PRO A 259 -15.96 -4.78 -24.62
C PRO A 259 -14.55 -4.37 -25.04
N SER A 260 -14.20 -3.11 -24.79
CA SER A 260 -12.89 -2.53 -25.08
C SER A 260 -11.80 -3.08 -24.15
N CYS A 261 -10.60 -3.36 -24.68
CA CYS A 261 -9.49 -3.81 -23.86
C CYS A 261 -8.98 -2.66 -22.97
N GLY A 262 -9.15 -2.79 -21.66
CA GLY A 262 -8.83 -1.72 -20.72
C GLY A 262 -9.36 -1.93 -19.30
N ASP A 263 -10.20 -2.95 -19.11
CA ASP A 263 -10.62 -3.42 -17.79
C ASP A 263 -9.53 -4.23 -17.05
N SER A 264 -8.56 -4.79 -17.78
CA SER A 264 -7.39 -5.46 -17.18
C SER A 264 -6.58 -4.42 -16.41
N ARG A 265 -6.61 -4.52 -15.07
CA ARG A 265 -5.91 -3.60 -14.16
C ARG A 265 -4.71 -4.30 -13.57
N PHE A 266 -3.53 -3.83 -13.93
CA PHE A 266 -2.31 -4.22 -13.25
C PHE A 266 -2.27 -3.63 -11.84
N GLY A 267 -1.88 -4.45 -10.89
CA GLY A 267 -1.69 -4.03 -9.51
C GLY A 267 -0.66 -4.89 -8.80
N CYS A 268 -0.65 -4.74 -7.48
CA CYS A 268 0.21 -5.54 -6.62
C CYS A 268 -0.20 -7.01 -6.67
N TRP A 269 0.75 -7.93 -6.88
CA TRP A 269 0.46 -9.36 -6.93
C TRP A 269 -0.02 -9.91 -5.58
N THR A 270 0.20 -9.17 -4.49
CA THR A 270 -0.28 -9.48 -3.14
C THR A 270 -1.69 -8.94 -2.84
N CYS A 271 -2.42 -8.41 -3.82
CA CYS A 271 -3.68 -7.70 -3.59
C CYS A 271 -4.84 -8.65 -3.19
N THR A 272 -5.37 -8.42 -1.99
CA THR A 272 -6.53 -9.13 -1.40
C THR A 272 -7.81 -8.27 -1.35
N LEU A 273 -7.88 -7.19 -2.14
CA LEU A 273 -9.08 -6.33 -2.25
C LEU A 273 -10.05 -6.81 -3.34
N VAL A 274 -9.54 -7.63 -4.25
CA VAL A 274 -10.32 -8.41 -5.21
C VAL A 274 -10.31 -9.85 -4.73
N GLU A 275 -11.28 -10.68 -5.13
CA GLU A 275 -11.33 -12.09 -4.72
C GLU A 275 -10.30 -12.95 -5.48
N GLN A 276 -9.99 -12.57 -6.72
CA GLN A 276 -9.03 -13.28 -7.57
C GLN A 276 -8.23 -12.28 -8.40
N ASP A 277 -6.93 -12.53 -8.55
CA ASP A 277 -6.09 -11.80 -9.51
C ASP A 277 -6.25 -12.42 -10.90
N LYS A 278 -7.32 -12.00 -11.59
CA LYS A 278 -7.63 -12.47 -12.95
C LYS A 278 -6.53 -12.11 -13.96
N SER A 279 -5.82 -11.00 -13.74
CA SER A 279 -4.80 -10.54 -14.67
C SER A 279 -3.54 -11.38 -14.57
N MET A 280 -3.07 -11.69 -13.36
CA MET A 280 -1.94 -12.61 -13.18
C MET A 280 -2.30 -14.03 -13.60
N ALA A 281 -3.52 -14.51 -13.28
CA ALA A 281 -3.99 -15.81 -13.74
C ALA A 281 -4.04 -15.90 -15.27
N ALA A 282 -4.58 -14.89 -15.94
CA ALA A 282 -4.62 -14.83 -17.41
C ALA A 282 -3.21 -14.78 -18.01
N MET A 283 -2.28 -14.01 -17.43
CA MET A 283 -0.89 -13.97 -17.90
C MET A 283 -0.22 -15.35 -17.87
N ILE A 284 -0.48 -16.14 -16.83
CA ILE A 284 0.05 -17.51 -16.70
C ILE A 284 -0.62 -18.43 -17.71
N GLN A 285 -1.94 -18.34 -17.87
CA GLN A 285 -2.71 -19.20 -18.80
C GLN A 285 -2.40 -18.94 -20.27
N ASN A 286 -2.13 -17.67 -20.61
CA ASN A 286 -1.91 -17.25 -21.99
C ASN A 286 -0.43 -17.41 -22.44
N ASP A 287 0.49 -17.69 -21.51
CA ASP A 287 1.92 -17.81 -21.80
C ASP A 287 2.62 -18.77 -20.81
N ASP A 288 2.99 -19.95 -21.29
CA ASP A 288 3.68 -20.98 -20.51
C ASP A 288 5.01 -20.47 -19.92
N GLU A 289 5.70 -19.50 -20.56
CA GLU A 289 6.91 -18.90 -20.00
C GLU A 289 6.65 -18.10 -18.73
N LYS A 290 5.39 -17.84 -18.38
CA LYS A 290 4.95 -17.12 -17.19
C LYS A 290 4.49 -18.04 -16.05
N GLU A 291 4.56 -19.36 -16.22
CA GLU A 291 4.27 -20.35 -15.15
C GLU A 291 5.07 -20.11 -13.88
N TRP A 292 6.25 -19.47 -13.99
CA TRP A 292 7.05 -19.15 -12.82
C TRP A 292 6.33 -18.22 -11.83
N MET A 293 5.27 -17.51 -12.23
CA MET A 293 4.47 -16.68 -11.32
C MET A 293 3.48 -17.47 -10.44
N LEU A 294 3.29 -18.78 -10.67
CA LEU A 294 2.34 -19.61 -9.92
C LEU A 294 2.52 -19.54 -8.39
N PRO A 295 3.74 -19.60 -7.82
CA PRO A 295 3.92 -19.48 -6.36
C PRO A 295 3.47 -18.12 -5.81
N LEU A 296 3.53 -17.05 -6.60
CA LEU A 296 3.02 -15.73 -6.20
C LEU A 296 1.50 -15.74 -6.10
N LEU A 297 0.84 -16.36 -7.07
CA LEU A 297 -0.62 -16.52 -7.09
C LEU A 297 -1.10 -17.39 -5.92
N GLU A 298 -0.41 -18.50 -5.65
CA GLU A 298 -0.70 -19.38 -4.51
C GLU A 298 -0.55 -18.65 -3.17
N LEU A 299 0.57 -17.96 -2.96
CA LEU A 299 0.80 -17.18 -1.73
C LEU A 299 -0.25 -16.09 -1.56
N ARG A 300 -0.62 -15.37 -2.62
CA ARG A 300 -1.70 -14.38 -2.59
C ARG A 300 -3.03 -15.02 -2.18
N ASN A 301 -3.37 -16.19 -2.71
CA ASN A 301 -4.62 -16.87 -2.40
C ASN A 301 -4.64 -17.37 -0.95
N GLU A 302 -3.50 -17.80 -0.40
CA GLU A 302 -3.40 -18.14 1.02
C GLU A 302 -3.56 -16.94 1.94
N LEU A 303 -3.17 -15.74 1.50
CA LEU A 303 -3.42 -14.49 2.24
C LEU A 303 -4.89 -14.05 2.15
N ASP A 304 -5.60 -14.39 1.08
CA ASP A 304 -7.00 -14.01 0.83
C ASP A 304 -8.03 -14.98 1.42
N VAL A 305 -7.90 -15.29 2.72
CA VAL A 305 -8.87 -16.14 3.42
C VAL A 305 -10.05 -15.33 3.95
N ALA A 306 -11.27 -15.86 3.90
CA ALA A 306 -12.46 -15.16 4.39
C ALA A 306 -12.45 -14.97 5.92
N ASP A 307 -12.04 -16.02 6.66
CA ASP A 307 -11.87 -15.99 8.12
C ASP A 307 -10.43 -16.31 8.50
N ASP A 308 -9.69 -15.27 8.92
CA ASP A 308 -8.30 -15.36 9.36
C ASP A 308 -8.15 -15.39 10.89
N ARG A 309 -9.23 -15.57 11.65
CA ARG A 309 -9.21 -15.56 13.13
C ARG A 309 -8.18 -16.53 13.72
N HIS A 310 -8.11 -17.75 13.18
CA HIS A 310 -7.19 -18.79 13.65
C HIS A 310 -5.71 -18.46 13.45
N LEU A 311 -5.38 -17.50 12.57
CA LEU A 311 -4.01 -17.06 12.31
C LEU A 311 -3.61 -15.86 13.18
N ARG A 312 -4.55 -15.31 13.96
CA ARG A 312 -4.43 -14.00 14.58
C ARG A 312 -4.59 -14.09 16.08
N ASP A 313 -3.88 -13.20 16.77
CA ASP A 313 -4.05 -13.03 18.20
C ASP A 313 -5.41 -12.40 18.48
N PHE A 314 -6.13 -12.86 19.51
CA PHE A 314 -7.39 -12.24 19.93
C PHE A 314 -7.17 -10.87 20.57
N ARG A 315 -5.94 -10.57 21.03
CA ARG A 315 -5.51 -9.29 21.59
C ARG A 315 -4.98 -8.36 20.52
N ARG A 316 -5.21 -7.06 20.66
CA ARG A 316 -4.52 -6.02 19.87
C ARG A 316 -3.03 -5.97 20.22
N MET A 317 -2.22 -5.26 19.42
CA MET A 317 -0.77 -5.10 19.66
C MET A 317 -0.41 -4.49 21.04
N ASN A 318 -1.33 -3.77 21.66
CA ASN A 318 -1.16 -3.23 23.01
C ASN A 318 -1.66 -4.16 24.12
N GLY A 319 -2.16 -5.36 23.79
CA GLY A 319 -2.76 -6.32 24.72
C GLY A 319 -4.27 -6.13 24.94
N SER A 320 -4.87 -5.04 24.44
CA SER A 320 -6.28 -4.79 24.68
C SER A 320 -7.18 -5.71 23.86
N VAL A 321 -8.33 -6.06 24.42
CA VAL A 321 -9.36 -6.87 23.75
C VAL A 321 -10.52 -5.94 23.45
N GLN A 322 -10.86 -5.80 22.17
CA GLN A 322 -11.99 -4.98 21.71
C GLN A 322 -13.09 -5.88 21.20
N LEU A 323 -14.33 -5.51 21.50
CA LEU A 323 -15.51 -6.29 21.13
C LEU A 323 -16.29 -5.62 20.01
N PHE A 324 -16.78 -6.43 19.08
CA PHE A 324 -17.75 -6.04 18.07
C PHE A 324 -18.82 -7.13 17.97
N ASN A 325 -20.08 -6.75 18.17
CA ASN A 325 -21.22 -7.68 18.21
C ASN A 325 -21.00 -8.88 19.15
N GLY A 326 -20.45 -8.65 20.36
CA GLY A 326 -20.20 -9.70 21.36
C GLY A 326 -19.03 -10.63 21.03
N LYS A 327 -18.25 -10.36 19.97
CA LYS A 327 -17.05 -11.13 19.62
C LYS A 327 -15.80 -10.27 19.70
N SER A 328 -14.68 -10.88 20.11
CA SER A 328 -13.35 -10.28 19.99
C SER A 328 -13.09 -9.83 18.55
N ILE A 329 -12.44 -8.67 18.39
CA ILE A 329 -11.86 -8.26 17.12
C ILE A 329 -10.39 -8.71 17.13
N PRO A 330 -9.99 -9.65 16.27
CA PRO A 330 -8.61 -10.14 16.26
C PRO A 330 -7.61 -9.01 16.03
N GLY A 331 -6.46 -9.09 16.68
CA GLY A 331 -5.30 -8.24 16.50
C GLY A 331 -4.35 -8.77 15.41
N PRO A 332 -3.03 -8.72 15.63
CA PRO A 332 -2.06 -9.07 14.59
C PRO A 332 -1.97 -10.58 14.35
N TYR A 333 -1.30 -10.99 13.26
CA TYR A 333 -0.87 -12.37 13.06
C TYR A 333 0.02 -12.85 14.21
N THR A 334 -0.18 -14.11 14.62
CA THR A 334 0.63 -14.78 15.64
C THR A 334 2.08 -14.94 15.18
N GLN A 335 2.99 -15.29 16.11
CA GLN A 335 4.38 -15.60 15.75
C GLN A 335 4.46 -16.71 14.70
N GLU A 336 3.81 -17.83 14.94
CA GLU A 336 3.75 -18.96 14.00
C GLU A 336 3.23 -18.54 12.61
N SER A 337 2.17 -17.73 12.56
CA SER A 337 1.63 -17.26 11.28
C SER A 337 2.59 -16.34 10.54
N ARG A 338 3.29 -15.45 11.25
CA ARG A 338 4.32 -14.58 10.64
C ARG A 338 5.51 -15.38 10.11
N GLU A 339 5.98 -16.36 10.87
CA GLU A 339 7.05 -17.28 10.45
C GLU A 339 6.64 -18.11 9.23
N ARG A 340 5.40 -18.61 9.22
CA ARG A 340 4.82 -19.30 8.04
C ARG A 340 4.83 -18.40 6.81
N TRP A 341 4.36 -17.16 6.92
CA TRP A 341 4.33 -16.24 5.78
C TRP A 341 5.72 -15.90 5.27
N LEU A 342 6.69 -15.69 6.16
CA LEU A 342 8.07 -15.49 5.77
C LEU A 342 8.64 -16.71 5.04
N ARG A 343 8.43 -17.91 5.59
CA ARG A 343 8.87 -19.16 4.95
C ARG A 343 8.30 -19.30 3.55
N ARG A 344 6.98 -19.15 3.39
CA ARG A 344 6.30 -19.24 2.08
C ARG A 344 6.80 -18.21 1.07
N LEU A 345 7.08 -16.99 1.53
CA LEU A 345 7.64 -15.94 0.68
C LEU A 345 9.06 -16.28 0.18
N LEU A 346 9.91 -16.79 1.08
CA LEU A 346 11.28 -17.19 0.75
C LEU A 346 11.32 -18.44 -0.13
N GLU A 347 10.47 -19.42 0.14
CA GLU A 347 10.30 -20.62 -0.70
C GLU A 347 9.83 -20.25 -2.11
N ALA A 348 8.85 -19.35 -2.24
CA ALA A 348 8.40 -18.83 -3.53
C ALA A 348 9.56 -18.13 -4.26
N GLN A 349 10.31 -17.26 -3.58
CA GLN A 349 11.49 -16.62 -4.17
C GLN A 349 12.53 -17.64 -4.65
N ALA A 350 12.89 -18.61 -3.81
CA ALA A 350 13.88 -19.64 -4.14
C ALA A 350 13.42 -20.50 -5.31
N TRP A 351 12.14 -20.87 -5.35
CA TRP A 351 11.57 -21.64 -6.44
C TRP A 351 11.61 -20.85 -7.77
N ILE A 352 11.23 -19.56 -7.75
CA ILE A 352 11.25 -18.70 -8.95
C ILE A 352 12.67 -18.57 -9.49
N ARG A 353 13.66 -18.35 -8.63
CA ARG A 353 15.07 -18.21 -9.05
C ARG A 353 15.64 -19.49 -9.65
N ARG A 354 15.18 -20.66 -9.19
CA ARG A 354 15.67 -21.96 -9.68
C ARG A 354 14.99 -22.43 -10.96
N ASN A 355 13.68 -22.20 -11.08
CA ASN A 355 12.86 -22.78 -12.15
C ASN A 355 12.39 -21.75 -13.18
N GLY A 356 12.46 -20.47 -12.87
CA GLY A 356 12.06 -19.40 -13.76
C GLY A 356 13.13 -19.09 -14.83
N PRO A 357 12.75 -18.30 -15.85
CA PRO A 357 13.66 -17.87 -16.91
C PRO A 357 14.80 -16.99 -16.40
N ASP A 358 15.84 -16.81 -17.22
CA ASP A 358 17.08 -16.13 -16.81
C ASP A 358 16.86 -14.72 -16.25
N TYR A 359 15.89 -13.98 -16.77
CA TYR A 359 15.59 -12.62 -16.34
C TYR A 359 14.98 -12.53 -14.93
N VAL A 360 14.46 -13.63 -14.35
CA VAL A 360 13.93 -13.64 -12.97
C VAL A 360 14.90 -14.24 -11.95
N ARG A 361 16.08 -14.71 -12.37
CA ARG A 361 17.07 -15.30 -11.44
C ARG A 361 17.58 -14.31 -10.39
N SER A 362 17.58 -13.01 -10.71
CA SER A 362 17.94 -11.93 -9.78
C SER A 362 16.75 -11.31 -9.05
N LEU A 363 15.53 -11.87 -9.19
CA LEU A 363 14.34 -11.34 -8.55
C LEU A 363 14.44 -11.43 -7.02
N HIS A 364 14.14 -10.33 -6.34
CA HIS A 364 14.00 -10.28 -4.88
C HIS A 364 12.55 -9.93 -4.54
N LEU A 365 11.81 -10.89 -3.95
CA LEU A 365 10.45 -10.65 -3.43
C LEU A 365 10.46 -9.95 -2.07
N VAL A 366 11.57 -10.09 -1.34
CA VAL A 366 11.85 -9.40 -0.08
C VAL A 366 13.31 -8.95 -0.07
N THR A 367 13.55 -7.70 0.27
CA THR A 367 14.89 -7.11 0.34
C THR A 367 15.58 -7.42 1.67
N VAL A 368 16.91 -7.34 1.70
CA VAL A 368 17.68 -7.50 2.95
C VAL A 368 17.26 -6.46 3.99
N ALA A 369 17.02 -5.21 3.58
CA ALA A 369 16.56 -4.16 4.47
C ALA A 369 15.18 -4.48 5.09
N GLU A 370 14.25 -5.07 4.32
CA GLU A 370 12.98 -5.55 4.86
C GLU A 370 13.19 -6.70 5.85
N LEU A 371 14.07 -7.66 5.54
CA LEU A 371 14.38 -8.78 6.44
C LEU A 371 15.00 -8.29 7.77
N GLU A 372 15.93 -7.32 7.72
CA GLU A 372 16.54 -6.74 8.91
C GLU A 372 15.51 -5.99 9.77
N GLU A 373 14.60 -5.23 9.16
CA GLU A 373 13.53 -4.55 9.90
C GLU A 373 12.50 -5.53 10.45
N ILE A 374 12.14 -6.60 9.73
CA ILE A 374 11.29 -7.69 10.23
C ILE A 374 11.95 -8.34 11.45
N ARG A 375 13.23 -8.72 11.35
CA ARG A 375 14.01 -9.32 12.44
C ARG A 375 14.06 -8.39 13.66
N ARG A 376 14.33 -7.10 13.45
CA ARG A 376 14.31 -6.08 14.51
C ARG A 376 12.94 -6.00 15.19
N LEU A 377 11.85 -5.98 14.42
CA LEU A 377 10.49 -5.94 14.97
C LEU A 377 10.19 -7.17 15.84
N TRP A 378 10.60 -8.36 15.40
CA TRP A 378 10.38 -9.61 16.13
C TRP A 378 11.18 -9.63 17.44
N VAL A 379 12.50 -9.44 17.35
CA VAL A 379 13.38 -9.51 18.52
C VAL A 379 13.16 -8.34 19.48
N VAL A 380 13.15 -7.10 18.96
CA VAL A 380 13.15 -5.89 19.80
C VAL A 380 11.75 -5.50 20.26
N GLU A 381 10.76 -5.45 19.35
CA GLU A 381 9.42 -4.95 19.72
C GLU A 381 8.47 -6.05 20.23
N LYS A 382 8.70 -7.31 19.84
CA LYS A 382 7.83 -8.45 20.21
C LYS A 382 8.49 -9.44 21.17
N HIS A 383 9.74 -9.20 21.57
CA HIS A 383 10.47 -10.00 22.55
C HIS A 383 10.70 -11.45 22.09
N GLU A 384 10.82 -11.68 20.78
CA GLU A 384 11.08 -12.99 20.15
C GLU A 384 12.59 -13.20 19.99
N PHE A 385 13.30 -13.33 21.12
CA PHE A 385 14.76 -13.49 21.14
C PHE A 385 15.23 -14.89 20.72
N GLU A 386 14.33 -15.80 20.36
CA GLU A 386 14.65 -17.00 19.57
C GLU A 386 15.36 -16.63 18.27
N ASP A 387 15.02 -15.45 17.72
CA ASP A 387 15.60 -14.93 16.50
C ASP A 387 15.53 -15.95 15.35
N ASN A 388 14.33 -16.48 15.10
CA ASN A 388 14.12 -17.57 14.12
C ASN A 388 14.36 -17.16 12.66
N LEU A 389 14.44 -15.85 12.36
CA LEU A 389 14.48 -15.35 10.98
C LEU A 389 15.70 -15.85 10.17
N PRO A 390 16.94 -15.82 10.69
CA PRO A 390 18.11 -16.34 9.99
C PRO A 390 17.96 -17.84 9.65
N SER A 391 17.46 -18.65 10.59
CA SER A 391 17.25 -20.08 10.37
C SER A 391 16.17 -20.35 9.33
N LEU A 392 15.08 -19.57 9.32
CA LEU A 392 14.03 -19.65 8.28
C LEU A 392 14.58 -19.26 6.90
N TYR A 393 15.46 -18.25 6.85
CA TYR A 393 16.13 -17.84 5.62
C TYR A 393 17.01 -18.96 5.06
N GLU A 394 17.91 -19.49 5.88
CA GLU A 394 18.83 -20.54 5.46
C GLU A 394 18.10 -21.81 5.02
N ALA A 395 17.05 -22.21 5.75
CA ALA A 395 16.24 -23.38 5.40
C ALA A 395 15.51 -23.22 4.04
N ALA A 396 15.01 -22.03 3.72
CA ALA A 396 14.25 -21.81 2.49
C ALA A 396 15.13 -21.48 1.27
N ILE A 397 16.17 -20.67 1.47
CA ILE A 397 17.06 -20.19 0.40
C ILE A 397 18.23 -21.14 0.16
N GLY A 398 18.72 -21.82 1.20
CA GLY A 398 19.92 -22.67 1.14
C GLY A 398 21.24 -21.89 1.25
N GLU A 399 21.17 -20.60 1.60
CA GLU A 399 22.33 -19.72 1.80
C GLU A 399 22.29 -19.09 3.20
N PRO A 400 23.44 -18.78 3.82
CA PRO A 400 23.47 -18.10 5.11
C PRO A 400 22.74 -16.76 5.06
N TYR A 401 22.06 -16.41 6.15
CA TYR A 401 21.38 -15.13 6.27
C TYR A 401 22.37 -13.95 6.11
N PRO A 402 22.13 -13.03 5.16
CA PRO A 402 23.11 -11.99 4.81
C PRO A 402 23.09 -10.78 5.77
N GLY A 403 22.11 -10.70 6.68
CA GLY A 403 21.97 -9.58 7.60
C GLY A 403 23.01 -9.62 8.71
N ARG A 404 23.23 -8.46 9.34
CA ARG A 404 24.23 -8.34 10.42
C ARG A 404 23.80 -9.13 11.65
N PRO A 405 24.74 -9.62 12.48
CA PRO A 405 24.39 -10.07 13.83
C PRO A 405 23.65 -8.97 14.58
N LEU A 406 22.55 -9.32 15.26
CA LEU A 406 22.00 -8.45 16.30
C LEU A 406 23.01 -8.41 17.44
N ASP A 407 23.26 -7.23 18.03
CA ASP A 407 24.26 -7.05 19.10
C ASP A 407 24.17 -8.14 20.18
N GLU A 408 25.34 -8.56 20.70
CA GLU A 408 25.61 -9.64 21.68
C GLU A 408 24.88 -9.53 23.03
N HIS A 409 23.90 -8.62 23.17
CA HIS A 409 23.07 -8.46 24.35
C HIS A 409 21.66 -9.05 24.16
N MET A 410 21.51 -10.06 23.30
CA MET A 410 20.30 -10.89 23.36
C MET A 410 20.24 -11.54 24.74
N PRO A 411 19.16 -11.28 25.50
CA PRO A 411 19.15 -11.55 26.92
C PRO A 411 19.26 -13.05 27.25
N LEU A 412 18.66 -13.87 26.40
CA LEU A 412 18.51 -15.30 26.61
C LEU A 412 18.75 -15.99 25.26
N GLY A 413 19.60 -17.01 25.26
CA GLY A 413 19.88 -17.78 24.05
C GLY A 413 18.74 -18.76 23.71
N PRO A 414 18.76 -19.37 22.51
CA PRO A 414 17.76 -20.35 22.09
C PRO A 414 17.59 -21.51 23.11
N GLU A 415 18.68 -21.97 23.73
CA GLU A 415 18.62 -23.00 24.77
C GLU A 415 17.75 -22.61 25.98
N THR A 416 17.77 -21.32 26.38
CA THR A 416 16.96 -20.86 27.51
C THR A 416 15.48 -20.77 27.14
N VAL A 417 15.18 -20.46 25.88
CA VAL A 417 13.80 -20.48 25.35
C VAL A 417 13.26 -21.91 25.39
N ASP A 418 14.06 -22.89 24.98
CA ASP A 418 13.65 -24.29 24.97
C ASP A 418 13.34 -24.79 26.38
N VAL A 419 14.19 -24.45 27.37
CA VAL A 419 13.91 -24.72 28.79
C VAL A 419 12.64 -24.01 29.25
N LEU A 420 12.43 -22.75 28.84
CA LEU A 420 11.23 -22.00 29.20
C LEU A 420 9.96 -22.67 28.64
N ARG A 421 9.99 -23.18 27.41
CA ARG A 421 8.88 -23.96 26.82
C ARG A 421 8.66 -25.25 27.58
N GLU A 422 9.72 -25.98 27.94
CA GLU A 422 9.61 -27.23 28.70
C GLU A 422 8.96 -27.03 30.08
N VAL A 423 9.31 -25.94 30.77
CA VAL A 423 8.77 -25.64 32.10
C VAL A 423 7.31 -25.19 32.05
N ILE A 424 6.94 -24.38 31.05
CA ILE A 424 5.57 -23.81 30.94
C ILE A 424 4.59 -24.81 30.30
N GLY A 425 5.05 -25.65 29.37
CA GLY A 425 4.20 -26.55 28.60
C GLY A 425 3.43 -25.83 27.48
N ASP A 426 2.21 -26.30 27.20
CA ASP A 426 1.41 -25.86 26.04
C ASP A 426 0.69 -24.51 26.23
N ASP A 427 0.93 -23.81 27.35
CA ASP A 427 0.33 -22.50 27.61
C ASP A 427 1.09 -21.37 26.87
N ARG A 428 0.60 -21.04 25.68
CA ARG A 428 1.15 -19.96 24.85
C ARG A 428 1.16 -18.61 25.54
N LEU A 429 0.10 -18.24 26.26
CA LEU A 429 -0.06 -16.89 26.83
C LEU A 429 0.90 -16.70 28.00
N HIS A 430 1.02 -17.72 28.86
CA HIS A 430 1.98 -17.74 29.94
C HIS A 430 3.42 -17.72 29.42
N PHE A 431 3.71 -18.49 28.36
CA PHE A 431 5.02 -18.48 27.70
C PHE A 431 5.39 -17.09 27.19
N GLU A 432 4.51 -16.46 26.41
CA GLU A 432 4.73 -15.12 25.86
C GLU A 432 4.91 -14.07 26.97
N MET A 433 4.12 -14.16 28.06
CA MET A 433 4.20 -13.25 29.19
C MET A 433 5.55 -13.36 29.91
N VAL A 434 5.97 -14.58 30.29
CA VAL A 434 7.24 -14.78 31.00
C VAL A 434 8.42 -14.39 30.10
N ARG A 435 8.34 -14.71 28.81
CA ARG A 435 9.31 -14.29 27.80
C ARG A 435 9.47 -12.76 27.76
N GLU A 436 8.36 -12.02 27.68
CA GLU A 436 8.37 -10.56 27.69
C GLU A 436 8.93 -10.00 29.00
N LEU A 437 8.55 -10.57 30.16
CA LEU A 437 9.03 -10.13 31.47
C LEU A 437 10.56 -10.31 31.64
N LEU A 438 11.09 -11.45 31.20
CA LEU A 438 12.52 -11.74 31.26
C LEU A 438 13.34 -10.78 30.38
N ASP A 439 12.88 -10.54 29.15
CA ASP A 439 13.55 -9.59 28.25
C ASP A 439 13.51 -8.16 28.81
N VAL A 440 12.37 -7.72 29.36
CA VAL A 440 12.22 -6.40 30.00
C VAL A 440 13.20 -6.24 31.17
N GLU A 441 13.32 -7.21 32.08
CA GLU A 441 14.28 -7.12 33.20
C GLU A 441 15.70 -6.93 32.68
N GLN A 442 16.10 -7.78 31.74
CA GLN A 442 17.48 -7.85 31.30
C GLN A 442 17.90 -6.61 30.49
N ARG A 443 17.00 -6.03 29.69
CA ARG A 443 17.25 -4.75 29.02
C ARG A 443 17.42 -3.59 29.99
N HIS A 444 16.72 -3.61 31.12
CA HIS A 444 16.91 -2.60 32.17
C HIS A 444 18.11 -2.89 33.08
N ARG A 445 18.63 -4.12 33.10
CA ARG A 445 19.85 -4.49 33.85
C ARG A 445 21.10 -3.83 33.28
N THR A 446 21.16 -3.62 31.96
CA THR A 446 22.30 -2.96 31.28
C THR A 446 22.22 -1.42 31.33
N GLN A 447 21.09 -0.85 31.77
CA GLN A 447 20.90 0.60 31.85
C GLN A 447 21.43 1.17 33.18
N ALA A 448 22.15 2.29 33.10
CA ALA A 448 22.64 3.00 34.28
C ALA A 448 21.53 3.53 35.22
N ARG A 449 20.30 3.67 34.70
CA ARG A 449 19.09 4.04 35.47
C ARG A 449 17.92 3.16 35.04
N ARG A 450 17.30 2.45 35.99
CA ARG A 450 16.14 1.57 35.78
C ARG A 450 14.80 2.33 35.73
N ALA A 451 14.80 3.57 35.23
CA ALA A 451 13.57 4.35 35.11
C ALA A 451 12.65 3.70 34.06
N GLY A 452 11.36 3.55 34.37
CA GLY A 452 10.37 2.92 33.47
C GLY A 452 10.29 1.38 33.54
N LEU A 453 11.12 0.71 34.34
CA LEU A 453 11.09 -0.76 34.47
C LEU A 453 9.71 -1.27 34.93
N PHE A 454 9.19 -0.73 36.04
CA PHE A 454 7.91 -1.18 36.57
C PHE A 454 6.74 -0.92 35.62
N GLU A 455 6.78 0.18 34.85
CA GLU A 455 5.76 0.48 33.83
C GLU A 455 5.81 -0.53 32.68
N SER A 456 7.02 -0.89 32.21
CA SER A 456 7.24 -1.93 31.21
C SER A 456 6.76 -3.31 31.69
N LEU A 457 7.09 -3.70 32.93
CA LEU A 457 6.65 -4.97 33.52
C LEU A 457 5.12 -5.02 33.69
N GLU A 458 4.51 -3.92 34.16
CA GLU A 458 3.06 -3.82 34.27
C GLU A 458 2.39 -3.95 32.89
N LYS A 459 2.96 -3.35 31.85
CA LYS A 459 2.47 -3.46 30.48
C LYS A 459 2.54 -4.90 29.95
N ALA A 460 3.63 -5.61 30.23
CA ALA A 460 3.79 -7.02 29.88
C ALA A 460 2.73 -7.89 30.58
N MET A 461 2.55 -7.71 31.88
CA MET A 461 1.50 -8.41 32.64
C MET A 461 0.10 -8.10 32.08
N ARG A 462 -0.23 -6.83 31.82
CA ARG A 462 -1.52 -6.43 31.24
C ARG A 462 -1.78 -7.03 29.85
N ARG A 463 -0.74 -7.43 29.11
CA ARG A 463 -0.87 -8.13 27.82
C ARG A 463 -1.08 -9.63 28.00
N GLY A 464 -0.40 -10.23 28.97
CA GLY A 464 -0.26 -11.67 29.13
C GLY A 464 -1.15 -12.33 30.19
N PHE A 465 -1.86 -11.58 31.04
CA PHE A 465 -2.58 -12.12 32.19
C PHE A 465 -3.84 -12.96 31.88
N PHE A 466 -4.20 -13.15 30.61
CA PHE A 466 -5.41 -13.87 30.21
C PHE A 466 -5.16 -15.39 30.23
N GLU A 467 -6.18 -16.16 30.61
CA GLU A 467 -6.14 -17.62 30.50
C GLU A 467 -6.36 -18.08 29.05
N ASP A 468 -7.35 -17.49 28.37
CA ASP A 468 -7.68 -17.76 26.98
C ASP A 468 -8.49 -16.61 26.34
N GLU A 469 -8.97 -16.82 25.11
CA GLU A 469 -9.83 -15.84 24.41
C GLU A 469 -11.19 -15.64 25.11
N ALA A 470 -11.73 -16.65 25.78
CA ALA A 470 -13.03 -16.58 26.44
C ALA A 470 -12.93 -15.72 27.71
N ASP A 471 -11.91 -15.93 28.55
CA ASP A 471 -11.59 -15.09 29.71
C ASP A 471 -11.37 -13.63 29.28
N ALA A 472 -10.55 -13.43 28.24
CA ALA A 472 -10.26 -12.13 27.66
C ALA A 472 -11.54 -11.39 27.18
N THR A 473 -12.45 -12.12 26.53
CA THR A 473 -13.73 -11.59 26.05
C THR A 473 -14.65 -11.24 27.22
N ALA A 474 -14.80 -12.13 28.21
CA ALA A 474 -15.64 -11.92 29.38
C ALA A 474 -15.19 -10.69 30.18
N ARG A 475 -13.87 -10.51 30.37
CA ARG A 475 -13.31 -9.32 31.03
C ARG A 475 -13.57 -8.04 30.24
N ALA A 476 -13.48 -8.10 28.92
CA ALA A 476 -13.79 -6.96 28.06
C ALA A 476 -15.28 -6.58 28.14
N GLU A 477 -16.18 -7.56 28.21
CA GLU A 477 -17.62 -7.34 28.41
C GLU A 477 -17.92 -6.72 29.77
N GLN A 478 -17.33 -7.24 30.85
CA GLN A 478 -17.46 -6.69 32.19
C GLN A 478 -16.98 -5.23 32.25
N ARG A 479 -15.83 -4.93 31.63
CA ARG A 479 -15.31 -3.56 31.55
C ARG A 479 -16.23 -2.64 30.75
N LYS A 480 -16.78 -3.11 29.63
CA LYS A 480 -17.73 -2.35 28.83
C LYS A 480 -19.01 -2.06 29.62
N ALA A 481 -19.57 -3.06 30.29
CA ALA A 481 -20.73 -2.90 31.15
C ALA A 481 -20.47 -1.91 32.30
N ALA A 482 -19.27 -1.95 32.90
CA ALA A 482 -18.87 -0.99 33.93
C ALA A 482 -18.76 0.45 33.40
N MET A 483 -18.31 0.65 32.15
CA MET A 483 -18.24 1.98 31.52
C MET A 483 -19.61 2.50 31.05
N GLU A 484 -20.53 1.60 30.68
CA GLU A 484 -21.90 1.93 30.26
C GLU A 484 -22.84 2.16 31.44
N ARG A 485 -22.46 1.76 32.66
CA ARG A 485 -23.14 2.21 33.87
C ARG A 485 -22.97 3.71 34.00
N THR A 486 -24.05 4.46 33.78
CA THR A 486 -24.18 5.83 34.32
C THR A 486 -23.85 5.74 35.81
N PRO A 487 -22.98 6.62 36.37
CA PRO A 487 -22.84 6.67 37.81
C PRO A 487 -24.24 6.82 38.39
N ALA A 488 -24.66 5.84 39.20
CA ALA A 488 -25.86 5.99 39.98
C ALA A 488 -25.70 7.28 40.78
N GLU A 489 -26.77 8.07 40.90
CA GLU A 489 -26.81 9.27 41.73
C GLU A 489 -26.01 9.00 43.02
N ASP A 490 -25.10 9.92 43.37
CA ASP A 490 -24.29 9.88 44.59
C ASP A 490 -25.21 9.91 45.83
N GLU A 491 -25.94 8.82 46.09
CA GLU A 491 -26.52 8.55 47.40
C GLU A 491 -25.38 7.96 48.22
N PRO A 492 -24.87 8.70 49.23
CA PRO A 492 -23.80 8.20 50.07
C PRO A 492 -24.26 6.93 50.79
N ASP A 493 -23.32 6.00 50.95
CA ASP A 493 -23.55 4.72 51.63
C ASP A 493 -24.22 4.98 53.00
N PRO A 494 -25.31 4.27 53.34
CA PRO A 494 -25.97 4.39 54.64
C PRO A 494 -25.02 4.22 55.83
N ILE A 495 -23.94 3.45 55.67
CA ILE A 495 -22.90 3.27 56.69
C ILE A 495 -22.04 4.53 56.82
N ASP A 496 -21.67 5.18 55.71
CA ASP A 496 -20.90 6.43 55.72
C ASP A 496 -21.68 7.60 56.32
N LEU A 497 -23.03 7.58 56.20
CA LEU A 497 -23.94 8.49 56.89
C LEU A 497 -24.04 8.19 58.40
N ALA A 498 -24.07 6.91 58.78
CA ALA A 498 -24.16 6.48 60.18
C ALA A 498 -22.86 6.74 60.96
N ASP A 499 -21.71 6.53 60.31
CA ASP A 499 -20.37 6.74 60.88
C ASP A 499 -19.90 8.21 60.78
N GLY A 500 -20.69 9.07 60.11
CA GLY A 500 -20.46 10.51 60.06
C GLY A 500 -19.36 10.97 59.09
N TYR A 501 -18.91 10.08 58.19
CA TYR A 501 -17.94 10.39 57.14
C TYR A 501 -18.51 11.28 56.04
N VAL A 502 -19.82 11.21 55.81
CA VAL A 502 -20.56 12.10 54.91
C VAL A 502 -21.72 12.74 55.67
N ARG A 503 -21.88 14.07 55.59
CA ARG A 503 -23.06 14.77 56.13
C ARG A 503 -23.96 15.20 54.99
N ARG A 504 -25.25 14.83 55.06
CA ARG A 504 -26.28 15.49 54.25
C ARG A 504 -26.35 16.95 54.66
N VAL A 505 -26.13 17.84 53.69
CA VAL A 505 -26.38 19.27 53.88
C VAL A 505 -27.84 19.49 53.55
N ASP A 506 -28.68 19.66 54.57
CA ASP A 506 -30.07 20.06 54.35
C ASP A 506 -30.05 21.47 53.74
N ALA A 507 -30.54 21.57 52.51
CA ALA A 507 -30.70 22.84 51.81
C ALA A 507 -31.80 23.67 52.49
N GLY A 508 -31.46 24.34 53.59
CA GLY A 508 -32.44 25.13 54.34
C GLY A 508 -31.99 25.58 55.73
N ALA A 509 -30.79 26.15 55.87
CA ALA A 509 -30.44 26.93 57.07
C ALA A 509 -29.28 27.90 56.79
N ASN A 510 -29.58 29.00 56.08
CA ASN A 510 -28.88 30.26 56.28
C ASN A 510 -29.88 31.39 55.94
N THR A 511 -30.37 32.02 57.02
CA THR A 511 -31.07 33.32 57.11
C THR A 511 -32.29 33.57 56.23
#